data_AF-A0A7V3NYJ6-F1
#
_entry.id   AF-A0A7V3NYJ6-F1
#
_cell.length_a   1.000
_cell.length_b   1.000
_cell.length_c   1.000
_cell.angle_alpha   90.00
_cell.angle_beta   90.00
_cell.angle_gamma   90.00
#
_symmetry.space_group_name_H-M   'P 1'
#
loop_
_entity.id
_entity.type
_entity.pdbx_description
1 polymer ?
#
loop_
_entity_poly.entity_id
_entity_poly.type
_entity_poly.pdbx_seq_one_letter_code
_entity_poly.pdbx_strand_id
1 'polypeptide(L)' 'MNRDEPLPNHQLQKFVIKTLELGAREAKIISPRKVETGIWVRLKCQFGCASYGSSLMCPPYT' A
#
# COMPACT_ATOMS: atom_id res chain seq x y z
N MET A 1 -9.31 -13.41 17.61
CA MET A 1 -8.14 -13.27 16.71
C MET A 1 -7.91 -11.79 16.48
N ASN A 2 -6.90 -11.21 17.11
CA ASN A 2 -6.59 -9.78 16.97
C ASN A 2 -6.05 -9.55 15.55
N ARG A 3 -6.73 -8.72 14.75
CA ARG A 3 -6.28 -8.35 13.39
C ARG A 3 -5.02 -7.48 13.40
N ASP A 4 -4.59 -7.07 14.60
CA ASP A 4 -3.46 -6.20 14.85
C ASP A 4 -2.15 -6.97 15.10
N GLU A 5 -2.22 -8.29 15.26
CA GLU A 5 -1.04 -9.11 15.52
C GLU A 5 -0.30 -9.40 14.20
N PRO A 6 0.96 -8.96 14.05
CA PRO A 6 1.71 -9.17 12.82
C PRO A 6 1.93 -10.67 12.60
N LEU A 7 1.62 -11.14 11.38
CA LEU A 7 1.81 -12.54 10.98
C LEU A 7 3.26 -12.98 11.30
N PRO A 8 3.46 -14.23 11.79
CA PRO A 8 4.79 -14.75 12.06
C PRO A 8 5.68 -14.62 10.82
N ASN A 9 6.78 -13.88 10.99
CA ASN A 9 7.68 -13.44 9.92
C ASN A 9 8.14 -14.57 8.98
N HIS A 10 8.21 -15.81 9.48
CA HIS A 10 8.69 -16.99 8.75
C HIS A 10 7.89 -17.32 7.48
N GLN A 11 6.55 -17.17 7.47
CA GLN A 11 5.74 -17.53 6.29
C GLN A 11 5.91 -16.55 5.11
N LEU A 12 6.30 -15.30 5.38
CA LEU A 12 6.47 -14.27 4.38
C LEU A 12 7.89 -14.24 3.79
N GLN A 13 8.87 -14.91 4.42
CA GLN A 13 10.25 -14.99 3.95
C GLN A 13 10.38 -15.56 2.52
N LYS A 14 9.50 -16.50 2.15
CA LYS A 14 9.47 -17.05 0.79
C LYS A 14 9.30 -15.97 -0.28
N PHE A 15 8.59 -14.88 0.02
CA PHE A 15 8.38 -13.78 -0.91
C PHE A 15 9.64 -12.94 -1.05
N VAL A 16 10.39 -12.71 0.03
CA VAL A 16 11.66 -11.99 -0.01
C VAL A 16 12.63 -12.73 -0.94
N ILE A 17 12.80 -14.04 -0.73
CA ILE A 17 13.66 -14.89 -1.56
C ILE A 17 13.21 -14.83 -3.02
N LYS A 18 11.91 -15.05 -3.28
CA LYS A 18 11.38 -15.07 -4.64
C LYS A 18 11.57 -13.74 -5.37
N THR A 19 11.48 -12.62 -4.66
CA THR A 19 11.62 -11.28 -5.27
C THR A 19 13.06 -11.01 -5.69
N LEU A 20 14.04 -11.48 -4.90
CA LEU A 20 15.46 -11.37 -5.25
C LEU A 20 15.82 -12.28 -6.43
N GLU A 21 15.29 -13.51 -6.49
CA GLU A 21 15.46 -14.40 -7.65
C GLU A 21 14.94 -13.80 -8.96
N LEU A 22 13.88 -12.98 -8.88
CA LEU A 22 13.29 -12.28 -10.03
C LEU A 22 14.08 -11.02 -10.43
N GLY A 23 15.21 -10.72 -9.77
CA GLY A 23 16.12 -9.64 -10.14
C GLY A 23 15.90 -8.32 -9.40
N ALA A 24 15.10 -8.29 -8.33
CA ALA A 24 15.00 -7.10 -7.49
C ALA A 24 16.32 -6.84 -6.73
N ARG A 25 16.71 -5.58 -6.61
CA ARG A 25 17.91 -5.16 -5.86
C ARG A 25 17.80 -5.46 -4.36
N GLU A 26 16.63 -5.27 -3.77
CA GLU A 26 16.37 -5.44 -2.34
C GLU A 26 14.89 -5.79 -2.11
N ALA A 27 14.60 -6.57 -1.08
CA ALA A 27 13.26 -6.87 -0.63
C ALA A 27 13.19 -6.88 0.90
N LYS A 28 12.14 -6.30 1.47
CA LYS A 28 11.90 -6.29 2.93
C LYS A 28 10.42 -6.43 3.24
N ILE A 29 10.12 -7.08 4.36
CA ILE A 29 8.75 -7.20 4.86
C ILE A 29 8.41 -5.94 5.67
N ILE A 30 7.28 -5.31 5.36
CA ILE A 30 6.77 -4.15 6.10
C ILE A 30 5.34 -4.41 6.57
N SER A 31 4.98 -3.81 7.70
CA SER A 31 3.57 -3.76 8.11
C SER A 31 2.78 -2.85 7.17
N PRO A 32 1.57 -3.24 6.73
CA PRO A 32 0.70 -2.36 5.94
C PRO A 32 0.41 -1.02 6.61
N ARG A 33 0.45 -0.95 7.95
CA ARG A 33 0.26 0.29 8.71
C ARG A 33 1.39 1.31 8.54
N LYS A 34 2.53 0.90 7.98
CA LYS A 34 3.64 1.80 7.66
C LYS A 34 3.52 2.36 6.24
N VAL A 35 2.55 1.90 5.45
CA VAL A 35 2.33 2.36 4.08
C VAL A 35 1.37 3.53 4.13
N GLU A 36 1.90 4.73 3.95
CA GLU A 36 1.11 5.96 3.87
C GLU A 36 1.01 6.43 2.43
N THR A 37 -0.18 6.82 1.99
CA THR A 37 -0.34 7.47 0.69
C THR A 37 0.10 8.93 0.77
N GLY A 38 0.91 9.37 -0.19
CA GLY A 38 1.33 10.76 -0.25
C GLY A 38 0.15 11.71 -0.46
N ILE A 39 0.15 12.86 0.22
CA ILE A 39 -0.90 13.89 0.12
C ILE A 39 -1.17 14.29 -1.34
N TRP A 40 -0.14 14.27 -2.19
CA TRP A 40 -0.26 14.61 -3.61
C TRP A 40 -1.27 13.74 -4.36
N VAL A 41 -1.50 12.48 -3.96
CA VAL A 41 -2.48 11.60 -4.60
C VAL A 41 -3.88 12.19 -4.47
N ARG A 42 -4.20 12.68 -3.26
CA ARG A 42 -5.44 13.36 -2.96
C ARG A 42 -5.56 14.68 -3.71
N LEU A 43 -4.48 15.47 -3.74
CA LEU A 43 -4.45 16.75 -4.49
C LEU A 43 -4.68 16.55 -5.99
N LYS A 44 -4.09 15.51 -6.61
CA LYS A 44 -4.32 15.21 -8.03
C LYS A 44 -5.77 14.85 -8.32
N CYS A 45 -6.44 14.16 -7.40
CA CYS A 45 -7.86 13.88 -7.56
C CYS A 45 -8.71 15.15 -7.39
N GLN A 46 -8.50 15.92 -6.32
CA GLN A 46 -9.30 17.12 -6.00
C GLN A 46 -9.15 18.26 -7.02
N PHE A 47 -7.94 18.47 -7.50
CA PHE A 47 -7.61 19.65 -8.32
C PHE A 47 -7.19 19.29 -9.75
N GLY A 48 -6.94 18.01 -10.04
CA GLY A 48 -6.48 17.54 -11.36
C GLY A 48 -7.46 16.64 -12.11
N CYS A 49 -8.58 16.24 -11.50
CA CYS A 49 -9.60 15.40 -12.14
C CYS A 49 -10.86 16.22 -12.46
N ALA A 50 -11.28 16.23 -13.73
CA ALA A 50 -12.50 16.92 -14.16
C ALA A 50 -13.79 16.30 -13.60
N SER A 51 -13.74 15.04 -13.15
CA SER A 51 -14.86 14.32 -12.57
C SER A 51 -14.73 14.15 -11.05
N TYR A 52 -13.94 14.99 -10.38
CA TYR A 52 -13.84 14.95 -8.92
C TYR A 52 -15.22 15.06 -8.27
N GLY A 53 -15.52 14.17 -7.32
CA GLY A 53 -16.82 14.11 -6.63
C GLY A 53 -17.93 13.38 -7.40
N SER A 54 -17.66 12.78 -8.56
CA SER A 54 -18.68 12.08 -9.35
C SER A 54 -18.99 10.65 -8.89
N SER A 55 -18.18 10.08 -8.01
CA SER A 55 -18.36 8.70 -7.51
C SER A 55 -17.80 8.52 -6.10
N LEU A 56 -18.22 7.43 -5.45
CA LEU A 56 -17.75 7.01 -4.12
C LEU A 56 -16.28 6.57 -4.08
N MET A 57 -15.58 6.57 -5.22
CA MET A 57 -14.14 6.32 -5.29
C MET A 57 -13.32 7.62 -5.10
N CYS A 58 -13.96 8.79 -5.12
CA CYS A 58 -13.28 10.06 -4.91
C CYS A 58 -12.92 10.26 -3.43
N PRO A 59 -11.73 10.76 -3.08
CA PRO A 59 -11.42 11.13 -1.71
C PRO A 59 -12.17 12.42 -1.29
N PRO A 60 -12.67 12.57 -0.04
CA PRO A 60 -12.67 11.61 1.06
C PRO A 60 -13.92 10.75 1.05
N TYR A 61 -13.85 9.52 0.54
CA TYR A 61 -14.84 8.50 0.88
C TYR A 61 -14.24 7.39 1.76
N THR A 62 -13.35 7.80 2.66
CA THR A 62 -12.86 7.11 3.87
C THR A 62 -12.28 8.14 4.82
#